data_AF-A0A9D9N244-F1
#
_entry.id   AF-A0A9D9N244-F1
#
_cell.length_a   1.000
_cell.length_b   1.000
_cell.length_c   1.000
_cell.angle_alpha   90.00
_cell.angle_beta   90.00
_cell.angle_gamma   90.00
#
_symmetry.space_group_name_H-M   'P 1'
#
loop_
_entity.id
_entity.type
_entity.pdbx_description
1 polymer ?
#
loop_
_entity_poly.entity_id
_entity_poly.type
_entity_poly.pdbx_seq_one_letter_code
_entity_poly.pdbx_strand_id
1 'polypeptide(L)'
;MEINFFNSKSGEKTCTVNSKYLHSKYSPVTEAEKFVNSIPEITPDLIILVSPGLPYCYNKLKTRFPNVKIAAINFDIQFSNTLWDYEWVPNGQISLNSFLSELFICFDLKKIHIETWYPSLNIWPVEIQKIQNLIKELVNRETAVNITRKYFGKRWFKNIIRNIFFISKTIYLKTKIEIPVLIAAAGQSLEDKERLLKSGYFFKIAVTSASGFLCNNSLLPDLFFITDGGYWAKEHFIPMYFAKEGINFFLQNMNLAISMEAAIPGVILENTNILPMSYNSPFTESLLKINNIKYMKAKENGTVAGSAVEFALEYSNKNIYLAGLDLGPGKNSFHARPGVQETRNRNETLRTNSLMENIPLHSGQMEIYKNWFENIPAEKKQKLAIITPSPVQIQSIKKIPQDELIMGIKPESILKNNDLFYHSETLNDKRLNTVNYLKKMISNIKKYTISDYYNDGVFSNIISYIDWDNYRAMESDLKNKSPTKADEVLENIKINCIDFISKEIKRYDNHEFL
;
A
#
# COMPACT_ATOMS: atom_id res chain seq x y z
N MET A 1 -35.86 -0.40 -15.72
CA MET A 1 -36.19 -1.65 -15.03
C MET A 1 -37.64 -1.54 -14.58
N GLU A 2 -38.45 -2.56 -14.78
CA GLU A 2 -39.86 -2.51 -14.39
C GLU A 2 -40.05 -3.23 -13.06
N ILE A 3 -40.56 -2.51 -12.05
CA ILE A 3 -40.82 -3.04 -10.71
C ILE A 3 -42.30 -2.89 -10.43
N ASN A 4 -42.98 -4.01 -10.18
CA ASN A 4 -44.41 -4.05 -9.92
C ASN A 4 -44.66 -4.53 -8.49
N PHE A 5 -45.25 -3.67 -7.66
CA PHE A 5 -45.64 -3.97 -6.29
C PHE A 5 -47.12 -4.35 -6.18
N PHE A 6 -47.43 -5.36 -5.38
CA PHE A 6 -48.79 -5.85 -5.14
C PHE A 6 -48.83 -6.63 -3.82
N ASN A 7 -49.99 -7.14 -3.42
CA ASN A 7 -50.11 -7.95 -2.20
C ASN A 7 -49.95 -9.45 -2.51
N SER A 8 -49.23 -10.13 -1.64
CA SER A 8 -49.13 -11.59 -1.61
C SER A 8 -50.44 -12.23 -1.14
N LYS A 9 -50.55 -13.57 -1.24
CA LYS A 9 -51.73 -14.29 -0.77
C LYS A 9 -51.97 -14.18 0.74
N SER A 10 -50.92 -13.97 1.54
CA SER A 10 -51.02 -13.72 2.98
C SER A 10 -51.30 -12.25 3.32
N GLY A 11 -51.34 -11.36 2.31
CA GLY A 11 -51.76 -9.95 2.46
C GLY A 11 -50.59 -8.97 2.56
N GLU A 12 -49.36 -9.42 2.81
CA GLU A 12 -48.18 -8.55 2.84
C GLU A 12 -47.76 -8.14 1.42
N LYS A 13 -47.14 -6.95 1.31
CA LYS A 13 -46.59 -6.45 0.05
C LYS A 13 -45.56 -7.43 -0.52
N THR A 14 -45.55 -7.57 -1.84
CA THR A 14 -44.55 -8.34 -2.58
C THR A 14 -44.26 -7.61 -3.88
N CYS A 15 -43.27 -8.06 -4.63
CA CYS A 15 -42.96 -7.44 -5.91
C CYS A 15 -42.38 -8.42 -6.93
N THR A 16 -42.54 -8.02 -8.19
CA THR A 16 -41.77 -8.58 -9.30
C THR A 16 -40.86 -7.52 -9.90
N VAL A 17 -39.73 -7.97 -10.43
CA VAL A 17 -38.82 -7.16 -11.24
C VAL A 17 -38.69 -7.85 -12.59
N ASN A 18 -39.02 -7.13 -13.67
CA ASN A 18 -39.07 -7.69 -15.02
C ASN A 18 -39.84 -9.04 -15.06
N SER A 19 -41.03 -9.05 -14.44
CA SER A 19 -41.93 -10.21 -14.31
C SER A 19 -41.43 -11.41 -13.50
N LYS A 20 -40.25 -11.32 -12.85
CA LYS A 20 -39.73 -12.33 -11.93
C LYS A 20 -40.00 -11.91 -10.48
N TYR A 21 -40.47 -12.83 -9.65
CA TYR A 21 -40.72 -12.57 -8.22
C TYR A 21 -39.40 -12.33 -7.48
N LEU A 22 -39.31 -11.17 -6.83
CA LEU A 22 -38.21 -10.87 -5.89
C LEU A 22 -38.58 -11.33 -4.47
N HIS A 23 -39.87 -11.34 -4.16
CA HIS A 23 -40.43 -11.85 -2.90
C HIS A 23 -41.52 -12.87 -3.20
N SER A 24 -41.71 -13.80 -2.27
CA SER A 24 -42.71 -14.87 -2.37
C SER A 24 -44.09 -14.30 -2.68
N LYS A 25 -44.76 -14.91 -3.66
CA LYS A 25 -46.16 -14.59 -3.98
C LYS A 25 -47.14 -15.08 -2.91
N TYR A 26 -46.71 -16.02 -2.08
CA TYR A 26 -47.55 -16.66 -1.06
C TYR A 26 -47.40 -15.97 0.29
N SER A 27 -46.17 -15.87 0.81
CA SER A 27 -45.83 -15.23 2.08
C SER A 27 -44.35 -14.81 2.06
N PRO A 28 -44.07 -13.52 1.82
CA PRO A 28 -42.71 -12.93 1.92
C PRO A 28 -42.10 -13.07 3.32
N VAL A 29 -42.93 -13.01 4.37
CA VAL A 29 -42.47 -13.10 5.76
C VAL A 29 -41.89 -14.49 6.06
N THR A 30 -42.59 -15.55 5.67
CA THR A 30 -42.13 -16.93 5.86
C THR A 30 -40.90 -17.25 5.01
N GLU A 31 -40.79 -16.66 3.81
CA GLU A 31 -39.58 -16.74 2.99
C GLU A 31 -38.38 -16.10 3.69
N ALA A 32 -38.56 -14.90 4.25
CA ALA A 32 -37.51 -14.20 4.99
C ALA A 32 -37.08 -14.97 6.26
N GLU A 33 -38.01 -15.62 6.96
CA GLU A 33 -37.68 -16.51 8.08
C GLU A 33 -36.78 -17.67 7.65
N LYS A 34 -37.12 -18.35 6.55
CA LYS A 34 -36.30 -19.45 6.01
C LYS A 34 -34.90 -18.98 5.62
N PHE A 35 -34.82 -17.82 4.97
CA PHE A 35 -33.54 -17.20 4.61
C PHE A 35 -32.70 -16.90 5.85
N VAL A 36 -33.25 -16.22 6.85
CA VAL A 36 -32.52 -15.90 8.09
C VAL A 36 -32.13 -17.17 8.84
N ASN A 37 -32.96 -18.21 8.83
CA ASN A 37 -32.66 -19.49 9.44
C ASN A 37 -31.53 -20.24 8.71
N SER A 38 -31.36 -20.03 7.40
CA SER A 38 -30.28 -20.65 6.61
C SER A 38 -28.88 -20.07 6.90
N ILE A 39 -28.82 -18.88 7.51
CA ILE A 39 -27.56 -18.28 7.94
C ILE A 39 -26.94 -19.19 9.03
N PRO A 40 -25.63 -19.52 8.94
CA PRO A 40 -24.96 -20.38 9.90
C PRO A 40 -24.99 -19.80 11.33
N GLU A 41 -24.72 -20.65 12.33
CA GLU A 41 -24.51 -20.16 13.70
C GLU A 41 -23.17 -19.43 13.80
N ILE A 42 -23.25 -18.10 13.81
CA ILE A 42 -22.11 -17.18 13.85
C ILE A 42 -22.41 -16.03 14.82
N THR A 43 -21.37 -15.26 15.17
CA THR A 43 -21.48 -14.04 16.01
C THR A 43 -21.00 -12.80 15.25
N PRO A 44 -21.71 -12.38 14.19
CA PRO A 44 -21.32 -11.24 13.37
C PRO A 44 -21.57 -9.93 14.11
N ASP A 45 -20.69 -8.95 13.87
CA ASP A 45 -20.92 -7.55 14.25
C ASP A 45 -21.67 -6.81 13.12
N LEU A 46 -21.54 -7.27 11.87
CA LEU A 46 -22.21 -6.74 10.69
C LEU A 46 -22.71 -7.86 9.76
N ILE A 47 -23.94 -7.74 9.28
CA ILE A 47 -24.48 -8.54 8.16
C ILE A 47 -24.72 -7.61 6.97
N ILE A 48 -24.13 -7.93 5.81
CA ILE A 48 -24.36 -7.23 4.54
C ILE A 48 -25.26 -8.08 3.66
N LEU A 49 -26.41 -7.55 3.29
CA LEU A 49 -27.38 -8.19 2.42
C LEU A 49 -27.27 -7.65 0.99
N VAL A 50 -27.02 -8.53 0.03
CA VAL A 50 -27.01 -8.18 -1.39
C VAL A 50 -28.43 -8.32 -1.96
N SER A 51 -28.98 -7.18 -2.36
CA SER A 51 -30.31 -7.02 -2.96
C SER A 51 -31.45 -7.68 -2.16
N PRO A 52 -31.67 -7.31 -0.88
CA PRO A 52 -32.75 -7.88 -0.06
C PRO A 52 -34.16 -7.46 -0.53
N GLY A 53 -34.29 -6.38 -1.30
CA GLY A 53 -35.58 -5.83 -1.69
C GLY A 53 -36.33 -5.28 -0.47
N LEU A 54 -37.59 -5.68 -0.29
CA LEU A 54 -38.38 -5.29 0.88
C LEU A 54 -37.78 -5.85 2.18
N PRO A 55 -37.77 -5.08 3.30
CA PRO A 55 -36.98 -5.36 4.50
C PRO A 55 -37.55 -6.46 5.41
N TYR A 56 -38.15 -7.52 4.85
CA TYR A 56 -38.77 -8.60 5.62
C TYR A 56 -37.80 -9.35 6.54
N CYS A 57 -36.53 -9.44 6.14
CA CYS A 57 -35.50 -10.11 6.94
C CYS A 57 -34.98 -9.28 8.12
N TYR A 58 -35.20 -7.96 8.15
CA TYR A 58 -34.57 -7.07 9.14
C TYR A 58 -34.93 -7.45 10.59
N ASN A 59 -36.22 -7.51 10.92
CA ASN A 59 -36.67 -7.84 12.27
C ASN A 59 -36.24 -9.25 12.68
N LYS A 60 -36.29 -10.21 11.74
CA LYS A 60 -35.87 -11.60 11.99
C LYS A 60 -34.37 -11.69 12.29
N LEU A 61 -33.54 -10.94 11.56
CA LEU A 61 -32.12 -10.81 11.82
C LEU A 61 -31.85 -10.18 13.19
N LYS A 62 -32.56 -9.12 13.57
CA LYS A 62 -32.41 -8.51 14.91
C LYS A 62 -32.87 -9.44 16.03
N THR A 63 -33.89 -10.28 15.81
CA THR A 63 -34.27 -11.30 16.80
C THR A 63 -33.19 -12.36 16.96
N ARG A 64 -32.64 -12.87 15.86
CA ARG A 64 -31.63 -13.92 15.90
C ARG A 64 -30.25 -13.42 16.35
N PHE A 65 -29.90 -12.20 15.98
CA PHE A 65 -28.63 -11.54 16.27
C PHE A 65 -28.87 -10.15 16.90
N PRO A 66 -29.20 -10.06 18.21
CA PRO A 66 -29.68 -8.83 18.86
C PRO A 66 -28.82 -7.58 18.67
N ASN A 67 -27.49 -7.75 18.61
CA ASN A 67 -26.55 -6.63 18.56
C ASN A 67 -25.95 -6.38 17.17
N VAL A 68 -26.37 -7.12 16.14
CA VAL A 68 -25.78 -7.03 14.80
C VAL A 68 -26.18 -5.73 14.11
N LYS A 69 -25.26 -5.14 13.36
CA LYS A 69 -25.59 -4.09 12.38
C LYS A 69 -25.98 -4.72 11.05
N ILE A 70 -26.92 -4.11 10.32
CA ILE A 70 -27.42 -4.65 9.05
C ILE A 70 -27.23 -3.61 7.94
N ALA A 71 -26.41 -3.97 6.95
CA ALA A 71 -26.23 -3.18 5.74
C ALA A 71 -27.00 -3.81 4.57
N ALA A 72 -27.66 -3.00 3.75
CA ALA A 72 -28.31 -3.46 2.52
C ALA A 72 -27.64 -2.87 1.28
N ILE A 73 -27.44 -3.66 0.23
CA ILE A 73 -27.00 -3.20 -1.08
C ILE A 73 -28.18 -3.38 -2.04
N ASN A 74 -28.94 -2.31 -2.28
CA ASN A 74 -30.11 -2.32 -3.15
C ASN A 74 -29.73 -1.93 -4.58
N PHE A 75 -30.30 -2.60 -5.58
CA PHE A 75 -30.04 -2.33 -7.00
C PHE A 75 -31.02 -1.35 -7.64
N ASP A 76 -32.03 -0.92 -6.89
CA ASP A 76 -32.98 0.11 -7.28
C ASP A 76 -33.36 0.95 -6.06
N ILE A 77 -33.50 2.27 -6.27
CA ILE A 77 -33.85 3.23 -5.22
C ILE A 77 -35.22 2.96 -4.61
N GLN A 78 -36.14 2.30 -5.33
CA GLN A 78 -37.47 1.94 -4.84
C GLN A 78 -37.44 0.93 -3.68
N PHE A 79 -36.32 0.25 -3.47
CA PHE A 79 -36.10 -0.64 -2.33
C PHE A 79 -35.43 0.05 -1.14
N SER A 80 -35.15 1.36 -1.24
CA SER A 80 -34.58 2.13 -0.14
C SER A 80 -35.46 2.06 1.10
N ASN A 81 -34.84 1.86 2.26
CA ASN A 81 -35.56 1.75 3.51
C ASN A 81 -34.76 2.25 4.71
N THR A 82 -35.40 3.03 5.59
CA THR A 82 -34.78 3.59 6.79
C THR A 82 -34.55 2.56 7.90
N LEU A 83 -35.01 1.32 7.76
CA LEU A 83 -34.75 0.26 8.72
C LEU A 83 -33.29 -0.19 8.70
N TRP A 84 -32.61 -0.15 7.54
CA TRP A 84 -31.23 -0.60 7.44
C TRP A 84 -30.31 0.31 8.26
N ASP A 85 -29.36 -0.28 9.01
CA ASP A 85 -28.34 0.48 9.72
C ASP A 85 -27.42 1.21 8.72
N TYR A 86 -27.17 0.59 7.56
CA TYR A 86 -26.41 1.15 6.44
C TYR A 86 -27.07 0.78 5.11
N GLU A 87 -27.06 1.68 4.12
CA GLU A 87 -27.71 1.42 2.83
C GLU A 87 -26.92 1.90 1.60
N TRP A 88 -26.67 0.93 0.74
CA TRP A 88 -26.32 0.96 -0.68
C TRP A 88 -27.49 1.28 -1.63
N VAL A 89 -27.53 2.38 -2.38
CA VAL A 89 -28.48 2.53 -3.51
C VAL A 89 -27.79 3.08 -4.77
N PRO A 90 -28.24 2.69 -5.99
CA PRO A 90 -27.70 3.25 -7.22
C PRO A 90 -27.98 4.74 -7.32
N ASN A 91 -27.07 5.48 -7.99
CA ASN A 91 -27.15 6.93 -8.17
C ASN A 91 -27.17 7.75 -6.86
N GLY A 92 -26.82 7.13 -5.72
CA GLY A 92 -26.58 7.83 -4.47
C GLY A 92 -25.31 8.70 -4.52
N GLN A 93 -25.05 9.44 -3.43
CA GLN A 93 -23.88 10.33 -3.33
C GLN A 93 -22.55 9.57 -3.22
N ILE A 94 -22.59 8.32 -2.74
CA ILE A 94 -21.40 7.49 -2.53
C ILE A 94 -21.37 6.32 -3.51
N SER A 95 -20.18 6.02 -4.03
CA SER A 95 -19.98 4.84 -4.87
C SER A 95 -20.08 3.55 -4.03
N LEU A 96 -20.44 2.42 -4.66
CA LEU A 96 -20.50 1.13 -3.96
C LEU A 96 -19.14 0.73 -3.36
N ASN A 97 -18.05 1.04 -4.07
CA ASN A 97 -16.70 0.79 -3.59
C ASN A 97 -16.40 1.61 -2.32
N SER A 98 -16.77 2.89 -2.30
CA SER A 98 -16.63 3.76 -1.13
C SER A 98 -17.46 3.24 0.04
N PHE A 99 -18.71 2.86 -0.20
CA PHE A 99 -19.61 2.29 0.81
C PHE A 99 -19.03 1.03 1.45
N LEU A 100 -18.60 0.05 0.63
CA LEU A 100 -18.02 -1.20 1.12
C LEU A 100 -16.69 -0.96 1.84
N SER A 101 -15.83 -0.09 1.29
CA SER A 101 -14.55 0.24 1.92
C SER A 101 -14.75 0.86 3.30
N GLU A 102 -15.74 1.75 3.46
CA GLU A 102 -16.07 2.33 4.76
C GLU A 102 -16.51 1.26 5.77
N LEU A 103 -17.43 0.37 5.39
CA LEU A 103 -17.85 -0.75 6.25
C LEU A 103 -16.67 -1.65 6.65
N PHE A 104 -15.78 -1.97 5.71
CA PHE A 104 -14.61 -2.83 5.97
C PHE A 104 -13.53 -2.14 6.83
N ILE A 105 -13.58 -0.81 6.94
CA ILE A 105 -12.79 -0.06 7.92
C ILE A 105 -13.46 -0.11 9.30
N CYS A 106 -14.78 0.09 9.35
CA CYS A 106 -15.55 0.20 10.60
C CYS A 106 -15.74 -1.13 11.34
N PHE A 107 -15.66 -2.26 10.64
CA PHE A 107 -15.95 -3.58 11.22
C PHE A 107 -14.76 -4.53 11.03
N ASP A 108 -14.56 -5.43 11.99
CA ASP A 108 -13.60 -6.54 11.83
C ASP A 108 -14.09 -7.46 10.71
N LEU A 109 -13.29 -7.60 9.65
CA LEU A 109 -13.59 -8.45 8.49
C LEU A 109 -13.98 -9.89 8.88
N LYS A 110 -13.43 -10.42 9.98
CA LYS A 110 -13.77 -11.77 10.47
C LYS A 110 -15.18 -11.88 11.05
N LYS A 111 -15.79 -10.74 11.38
CA LYS A 111 -17.13 -10.63 11.95
C LYS A 111 -18.13 -9.98 11.00
N ILE A 112 -17.76 -9.80 9.74
CA ILE A 112 -18.68 -9.42 8.67
C ILE A 112 -19.19 -10.70 8.02
N HIS A 113 -20.51 -10.87 8.02
CA HIS A 113 -21.16 -11.91 7.22
C HIS A 113 -21.87 -11.25 6.04
N ILE A 114 -21.72 -11.83 4.84
CA ILE A 114 -22.28 -11.28 3.61
C ILE A 114 -23.14 -12.35 2.99
N GLU A 115 -24.41 -12.02 2.75
CA GLU A 115 -25.36 -12.98 2.21
C GLU A 115 -26.19 -12.36 1.07
N THR A 116 -26.48 -13.16 0.04
CA THR A 116 -27.27 -12.72 -1.12
C THR A 116 -28.70 -13.21 -0.98
N TRP A 117 -29.67 -12.33 -1.21
CA TRP A 117 -31.07 -12.75 -1.25
C TRP A 117 -31.31 -13.67 -2.46
N TYR A 118 -31.69 -14.93 -2.21
CA TYR A 118 -31.72 -15.97 -3.25
C TYR A 118 -32.54 -15.60 -4.51
N PRO A 119 -33.76 -15.04 -4.41
CA PRO A 119 -34.51 -14.60 -5.59
C PRO A 119 -33.74 -13.62 -6.48
N SER A 120 -32.89 -12.77 -5.90
CA SER A 120 -32.10 -11.77 -6.63
C SER A 120 -31.10 -12.40 -7.61
N LEU A 121 -30.61 -13.63 -7.35
CA LEU A 121 -29.71 -14.36 -8.26
C LEU A 121 -30.35 -14.63 -9.62
N ASN A 122 -31.67 -14.82 -9.65
CA ASN A 122 -32.41 -15.08 -10.89
C ASN A 122 -32.75 -13.79 -11.66
N ILE A 123 -32.72 -12.64 -10.99
CA ILE A 123 -33.12 -11.34 -11.54
C ILE A 123 -31.88 -10.58 -12.02
N TRP A 124 -30.80 -10.59 -11.24
CA TRP A 124 -29.58 -9.82 -11.46
C TRP A 124 -28.29 -10.66 -11.33
N PRO A 125 -28.14 -11.75 -12.09
CA PRO A 125 -26.97 -12.63 -11.96
C PRO A 125 -25.66 -11.90 -12.26
N VAL A 126 -25.65 -11.01 -13.26
CA VAL A 126 -24.45 -10.29 -13.70
C VAL A 126 -24.02 -9.24 -12.68
N GLU A 127 -24.97 -8.47 -12.15
CA GLU A 127 -24.70 -7.45 -11.13
C GLU A 127 -24.23 -8.10 -9.83
N ILE A 128 -24.84 -9.19 -9.40
CA ILE A 128 -24.41 -9.94 -8.21
C ILE A 128 -22.99 -10.46 -8.39
N GLN A 129 -22.66 -11.05 -9.55
CA GLN A 129 -21.30 -11.52 -9.81
C GLN A 129 -20.27 -10.37 -9.74
N LYS A 130 -20.60 -9.20 -10.29
CA LYS A 130 -19.73 -8.01 -10.20
C LYS A 130 -19.51 -7.58 -8.75
N ILE A 131 -20.56 -7.59 -7.93
CA ILE A 131 -20.47 -7.21 -6.51
C ILE A 131 -19.68 -8.23 -5.71
N GLN A 132 -19.89 -9.52 -5.95
CA GLN A 132 -19.11 -10.59 -5.32
C GLN A 132 -17.62 -10.47 -5.66
N ASN A 133 -17.29 -10.17 -6.92
CA ASN A 133 -15.90 -9.93 -7.33
C ASN A 133 -15.31 -8.70 -6.62
N LEU A 134 -16.05 -7.59 -6.59
CA LEU A 134 -15.63 -6.36 -5.88
C LEU A 134 -15.41 -6.62 -4.38
N ILE A 135 -16.33 -7.31 -3.72
CA ILE A 135 -16.21 -7.68 -2.31
C ILE A 135 -14.95 -8.53 -2.09
N LYS A 136 -14.73 -9.54 -2.93
CA LYS A 136 -13.54 -10.39 -2.85
C LYS A 136 -12.24 -9.59 -3.01
N GLU A 137 -12.19 -8.67 -3.98
CA GLU A 137 -11.04 -7.79 -4.21
C GLU A 137 -10.77 -6.90 -2.99
N LEU A 138 -11.82 -6.26 -2.44
CA LEU A 138 -11.71 -5.40 -1.27
C LEU A 138 -11.28 -6.17 -0.02
N VAL A 139 -11.89 -7.33 0.27
CA VAL A 139 -11.50 -8.19 1.41
C VAL A 139 -10.05 -8.62 1.30
N ASN A 140 -9.60 -9.04 0.11
CA ASN A 140 -8.20 -9.42 -0.12
C ASN A 140 -7.25 -8.25 0.12
N ARG A 141 -7.61 -7.06 -0.39
CA ARG A 141 -6.83 -5.83 -0.21
C ARG A 141 -6.70 -5.46 1.28
N GLU A 142 -7.81 -5.37 1.99
CA GLU A 142 -7.81 -5.00 3.41
C GLU A 142 -7.11 -6.06 4.28
N THR A 143 -7.26 -7.34 3.95
CA THR A 143 -6.53 -8.43 4.62
C THR A 143 -5.03 -8.30 4.42
N ALA A 144 -4.57 -8.03 3.19
CA ALA A 144 -3.15 -7.82 2.89
C ALA A 144 -2.58 -6.62 3.65
N VAL A 145 -3.32 -5.50 3.71
CA VAL A 145 -2.94 -4.31 4.51
C VAL A 145 -2.81 -4.67 5.99
N ASN A 146 -3.82 -5.35 6.55
CA ASN A 146 -3.83 -5.75 7.96
C ASN A 146 -2.65 -6.65 8.33
N ILE A 147 -2.36 -7.66 7.52
CA ILE A 147 -1.23 -8.58 7.75
C ILE A 147 0.09 -7.81 7.66
N THR A 148 0.26 -6.97 6.64
CA THR A 148 1.51 -6.24 6.41
C THR A 148 1.80 -5.25 7.55
N ARG A 149 0.81 -4.43 7.94
CA ARG A 149 0.96 -3.46 9.03
C ARG A 149 1.24 -4.17 10.36
N LYS A 150 0.52 -5.25 10.66
CA LYS A 150 0.74 -6.05 11.89
C LYS A 150 2.14 -6.64 11.96
N TYR A 151 2.66 -7.14 10.84
CA TYR A 151 3.95 -7.83 10.82
C TYR A 151 5.14 -6.86 10.74
N PHE A 152 5.03 -5.79 9.95
CA PHE A 152 6.14 -4.87 9.67
C PHE A 152 6.09 -3.55 10.43
N GLY A 153 4.95 -3.16 11.03
CA GLY A 153 4.78 -1.84 11.67
C GLY A 153 5.86 -1.52 12.70
N LYS A 154 6.12 -2.44 13.65
CA LYS A 154 7.17 -2.29 14.66
C LYS A 154 8.56 -2.18 14.02
N ARG A 155 8.81 -2.85 12.89
CA ARG A 155 10.08 -2.69 12.17
C ARG A 155 10.17 -1.33 11.50
N TRP A 156 9.12 -0.87 10.83
CA TRP A 156 9.12 0.45 10.21
C TRP A 156 9.40 1.56 11.23
N PHE A 157 8.79 1.47 12.41
CA PHE A 157 9.12 2.37 13.53
C PHE A 157 10.62 2.35 13.89
N LYS A 158 11.21 1.16 14.01
CA LYS A 158 12.65 1.01 14.30
C LYS A 158 13.52 1.54 13.18
N ASN A 159 13.13 1.30 11.93
CA ASN A 159 13.84 1.80 10.76
C ASN A 159 13.83 3.34 10.73
N ILE A 160 12.71 3.99 11.04
CA ILE A 160 12.61 5.46 11.12
C ILE A 160 13.65 6.00 12.11
N ILE A 161 13.65 5.47 13.35
CA ILE A 161 14.60 5.92 14.39
C ILE A 161 16.05 5.65 13.95
N ARG A 162 16.33 4.43 13.47
CA ARG A 162 17.66 4.04 13.00
C ARG A 162 18.13 4.95 11.88
N ASN A 163 17.30 5.21 10.88
CA ASN A 163 17.66 6.02 9.74
C ASN A 163 18.04 7.44 10.19
N ILE A 164 17.27 8.04 11.10
CA ILE A 164 17.61 9.36 11.68
C ILE A 164 18.95 9.34 12.43
N PHE A 165 19.26 8.27 13.16
CA PHE A 165 20.52 8.16 13.91
C PHE A 165 21.76 8.09 13.03
N PHE A 166 21.63 7.49 11.85
CA PHE A 166 22.77 7.16 10.99
C PHE A 166 22.92 8.08 9.77
N ILE A 167 21.85 8.77 9.34
CA ILE A 167 21.93 9.78 8.27
C ILE A 167 22.94 10.83 8.69
N SER A 168 24.02 10.97 7.92
CA SER A 168 25.05 11.98 8.15
C SER A 168 24.97 13.14 7.14
N LYS A 169 24.68 12.81 5.87
CA LYS A 169 24.62 13.75 4.75
C LYS A 169 23.23 13.72 4.15
N THR A 170 22.59 14.88 4.06
CA THR A 170 21.27 15.01 3.45
C THR A 170 21.31 15.90 2.22
N ILE A 171 20.53 15.50 1.22
CA ILE A 171 20.31 16.24 -0.02
C ILE A 171 18.81 16.45 -0.24
N TYR A 172 18.47 17.46 -1.01
CA TYR A 172 17.09 17.79 -1.36
C TYR A 172 17.02 18.33 -2.79
N LEU A 173 15.94 18.06 -3.53
CA LEU A 173 15.76 18.60 -4.88
C LEU A 173 15.52 20.12 -4.81
N LYS A 174 16.44 20.90 -5.40
CA LYS A 174 16.34 22.37 -5.43
C LYS A 174 15.17 22.84 -6.30
N THR A 175 14.93 22.14 -7.41
CA THR A 175 13.88 22.40 -8.39
C THR A 175 13.37 21.07 -8.94
N LYS A 176 12.29 21.12 -9.72
CA LYS A 176 11.84 19.94 -10.46
C LYS A 176 12.88 19.52 -11.50
N ILE A 177 12.92 18.23 -11.80
CA ILE A 177 13.80 17.66 -12.81
C ILE A 177 13.33 18.14 -14.19
N GLU A 178 14.19 18.93 -14.86
CA GLU A 178 13.92 19.56 -16.16
C GLU A 178 14.45 18.78 -17.36
N ILE A 179 14.93 17.56 -17.12
CA ILE A 179 15.39 16.64 -18.17
C ILE A 179 14.56 15.36 -18.14
N PRO A 180 14.47 14.61 -19.25
CA PRO A 180 13.76 13.33 -19.28
C PRO A 180 14.23 12.39 -18.16
N VAL A 181 13.28 11.70 -17.52
CA VAL A 181 13.58 10.74 -16.44
C VAL A 181 13.58 9.34 -17.01
N LEU A 182 14.58 8.54 -16.68
CA LEU A 182 14.62 7.11 -16.94
C LEU A 182 14.56 6.36 -15.62
N ILE A 183 13.46 5.62 -15.40
CA ILE A 183 13.31 4.76 -14.24
C ILE A 183 13.73 3.34 -14.62
N ALA A 184 14.81 2.86 -14.00
CA ALA A 184 15.25 1.48 -14.06
C ALA A 184 14.53 0.68 -12.95
N ALA A 185 13.47 -0.03 -13.33
CA ALA A 185 12.92 -1.11 -12.54
C ALA A 185 13.83 -2.36 -12.66
N ALA A 186 13.47 -3.47 -12.02
CA ALA A 186 14.39 -4.60 -11.85
C ALA A 186 14.11 -5.81 -12.75
N GLY A 187 13.10 -5.77 -13.61
CA GLY A 187 12.74 -6.88 -14.50
C GLY A 187 13.83 -7.25 -15.50
N GLN A 188 13.81 -8.50 -15.98
CA GLN A 188 14.80 -9.04 -16.92
C GLN A 188 15.01 -8.17 -18.18
N SER A 189 13.98 -7.50 -18.69
CA SER A 189 14.10 -6.64 -19.88
C SER A 189 15.05 -5.44 -19.71
N LEU A 190 15.46 -5.12 -18.48
CA LEU A 190 16.48 -4.11 -18.20
C LEU A 190 17.84 -4.47 -18.82
N GLU A 191 18.14 -5.77 -18.98
CA GLU A 191 19.42 -6.25 -19.53
C GLU A 191 19.71 -5.65 -20.91
N ASP A 192 18.66 -5.45 -21.73
CA ASP A 192 18.79 -4.88 -23.07
C ASP A 192 18.93 -3.34 -23.07
N LYS A 193 18.80 -2.69 -21.90
CA LYS A 193 18.70 -1.21 -21.76
C LYS A 193 20.02 -0.54 -21.36
N GLU A 194 21.12 -1.28 -21.34
CA GLU A 194 22.44 -0.78 -20.92
C GLU A 194 22.84 0.51 -21.66
N ARG A 195 22.60 0.60 -22.98
CA ARG A 195 22.93 1.79 -23.78
C ARG A 195 22.16 3.04 -23.33
N LEU A 196 20.90 2.90 -22.94
CA LEU A 196 20.10 4.01 -22.41
C LEU A 196 20.57 4.42 -21.01
N LEU A 197 20.93 3.45 -20.17
CA LEU A 197 21.45 3.69 -18.82
C LEU A 197 22.82 4.40 -18.82
N LYS A 198 23.65 4.12 -19.83
CA LYS A 198 24.92 4.83 -20.07
C LYS A 198 24.74 6.22 -20.66
N SER A 199 23.58 6.53 -21.23
CA SER A 199 23.32 7.85 -21.81
C SER A 199 23.34 8.96 -20.75
N GLY A 200 23.88 10.11 -21.13
CA GLY A 200 23.80 11.37 -20.37
C GLY A 200 22.55 12.20 -20.67
N TYR A 201 21.59 11.65 -21.43
CA TYR A 201 20.34 12.33 -21.80
C TYR A 201 19.29 12.32 -20.68
N PHE A 202 19.34 11.32 -19.79
CA PHE A 202 18.32 11.09 -18.78
C PHE A 202 18.80 11.39 -17.38
N PHE A 203 17.88 11.88 -16.55
CA PHE A 203 17.97 11.74 -15.10
C PHE A 203 17.55 10.31 -14.72
N LYS A 204 18.45 9.53 -14.15
CA LYS A 204 18.29 8.09 -13.92
C LYS A 204 17.88 7.82 -12.48
N ILE A 205 16.69 7.24 -12.31
CA ILE A 205 16.23 6.71 -11.03
C ILE A 205 16.25 5.19 -11.12
N ALA A 206 16.93 4.50 -10.20
CA ALA A 206 16.91 3.05 -10.15
C ALA A 206 16.25 2.56 -8.88
N VAL A 207 15.33 1.58 -8.99
CA VAL A 207 14.84 0.89 -7.79
C VAL A 207 15.94 -0.01 -7.23
N THR A 208 15.96 -0.19 -5.91
CA THR A 208 17.03 -0.96 -5.25
C THR A 208 17.17 -2.40 -5.72
N SER A 209 16.10 -3.06 -6.14
CA SER A 209 16.19 -4.43 -6.67
C SER A 209 16.95 -4.53 -7.99
N ALA A 210 17.17 -3.43 -8.71
CA ALA A 210 18.02 -3.38 -9.91
C ALA A 210 19.52 -3.24 -9.59
N SER A 211 19.90 -3.10 -8.31
CA SER A 211 21.28 -2.82 -7.90
C SER A 211 22.27 -3.89 -8.36
N GLY A 212 21.87 -5.17 -8.39
CA GLY A 212 22.74 -6.26 -8.83
C GLY A 212 23.21 -6.09 -10.27
N PHE A 213 22.26 -5.89 -11.20
CA PHE A 213 22.57 -5.59 -12.60
C PHE A 213 23.39 -4.30 -12.75
N LEU A 214 23.00 -3.23 -12.06
CA LEU A 214 23.67 -1.93 -12.20
C LEU A 214 25.11 -1.94 -11.67
N CYS A 215 25.33 -2.51 -10.48
CA CYS A 215 26.67 -2.60 -9.87
C CYS A 215 27.60 -3.51 -10.70
N ASN A 216 27.08 -4.62 -11.24
CA ASN A 216 27.86 -5.53 -12.08
C ASN A 216 28.32 -4.88 -13.39
N ASN A 217 27.56 -3.91 -13.91
CA ASN A 217 27.87 -3.21 -15.17
C ASN A 217 28.45 -1.81 -14.94
N SER A 218 28.85 -1.47 -13.71
CA SER A 218 29.43 -0.18 -13.36
C SER A 218 28.51 1.01 -13.70
N LEU A 219 27.20 0.80 -13.63
CA LEU A 219 26.18 1.80 -13.97
C LEU A 219 25.74 2.52 -12.71
N LEU A 220 25.97 3.84 -12.68
CA LEU A 220 25.55 4.70 -11.57
C LEU A 220 24.30 5.51 -11.99
N PRO A 221 23.13 5.26 -11.36
CA PRO A 221 21.98 6.14 -11.51
C PRO A 221 22.20 7.44 -10.75
N ASP A 222 21.48 8.50 -11.11
CA ASP A 222 21.48 9.77 -10.38
C ASP A 222 20.85 9.62 -8.99
N LEU A 223 19.92 8.66 -8.83
CA LEU A 223 19.22 8.36 -7.59
C LEU A 223 18.85 6.88 -7.51
N PHE A 224 19.28 6.19 -6.44
CA PHE A 224 18.67 4.92 -6.06
C PHE A 224 17.41 5.20 -5.21
N PHE A 225 16.32 4.51 -5.52
CA PHE A 225 15.03 4.66 -4.86
C PHE A 225 14.75 3.46 -3.95
N ILE A 226 14.71 3.70 -2.64
CA ILE A 226 14.55 2.69 -1.59
C ILE A 226 13.26 2.98 -0.84
N THR A 227 12.35 2.01 -0.80
CA THR A 227 11.14 2.11 0.02
C THR A 227 10.84 0.88 0.87
N ASP A 228 11.51 -0.25 0.61
CA ASP A 228 11.24 -1.49 1.31
C ASP A 228 11.83 -1.48 2.73
N GLY A 229 10.95 -1.67 3.72
CA GLY A 229 11.28 -1.81 5.13
C GLY A 229 11.45 -3.25 5.59
N GLY A 230 11.37 -4.24 4.69
CA GLY A 230 11.34 -5.67 4.96
C GLY A 230 12.66 -6.27 5.46
N TYR A 231 12.61 -7.57 5.80
CA TYR A 231 13.79 -8.32 6.30
C TYR A 231 14.94 -8.34 5.27
N TRP A 232 14.60 -8.52 4.00
CA TRP A 232 15.55 -8.77 2.92
C TRP A 232 16.01 -7.49 2.20
N ALA A 233 15.43 -6.34 2.49
CA ALA A 233 15.70 -5.10 1.76
C ALA A 233 17.19 -4.69 1.83
N LYS A 234 17.88 -4.99 2.94
CA LYS A 234 19.32 -4.70 3.12
C LYS A 234 20.21 -5.50 2.17
N GLU A 235 19.74 -6.65 1.65
CA GLU A 235 20.53 -7.49 0.75
C GLU A 235 20.74 -6.84 -0.61
N HIS A 236 19.85 -5.94 -1.01
CA HIS A 236 20.02 -5.17 -2.23
C HIS A 236 21.27 -4.28 -2.22
N PHE A 237 21.94 -4.09 -1.08
CA PHE A 237 23.22 -3.39 -1.01
C PHE A 237 24.43 -4.33 -1.13
N ILE A 238 24.26 -5.66 -1.01
CA ILE A 238 25.36 -6.64 -1.13
C ILE A 238 26.14 -6.49 -2.45
N PRO A 239 25.50 -6.30 -3.63
CA PRO A 239 26.24 -6.15 -4.88
C PRO A 239 27.28 -5.02 -4.87
N MET A 240 27.03 -3.94 -4.10
CA MET A 240 27.97 -2.81 -4.00
C MET A 240 29.29 -3.20 -3.33
N TYR A 241 29.29 -4.20 -2.43
CA TYR A 241 30.50 -4.70 -1.78
C TYR A 241 31.40 -5.50 -2.73
N PHE A 242 30.81 -6.16 -3.72
CA PHE A 242 31.48 -7.07 -4.64
C PHE A 242 31.64 -6.50 -6.05
N ALA A 243 31.16 -5.28 -6.29
CA ALA A 243 31.34 -4.58 -7.54
C ALA A 243 32.83 -4.34 -7.84
N LYS A 244 33.19 -4.26 -9.12
CA LYS A 244 34.57 -4.10 -9.58
C LYS A 244 35.22 -2.83 -9.03
N GLU A 245 34.45 -1.77 -8.87
CA GLU A 245 34.88 -0.47 -8.35
C GLU A 245 35.03 -0.47 -6.82
N GLY A 246 34.47 -1.49 -6.15
CA GLY A 246 34.41 -1.60 -4.70
C GLY A 246 33.37 -0.67 -4.06
N ILE A 247 33.02 -0.96 -2.80
CA ILE A 247 31.98 -0.23 -2.07
C ILE A 247 32.26 1.27 -1.93
N ASN A 248 33.53 1.66 -1.75
CA ASN A 248 33.89 3.07 -1.54
C ASN A 248 33.50 3.95 -2.74
N PHE A 249 33.61 3.41 -3.96
CA PHE A 249 33.15 4.11 -5.16
C PHE A 249 31.65 4.41 -5.07
N PHE A 250 30.83 3.41 -4.75
CA PHE A 250 29.38 3.61 -4.62
C PHE A 250 29.04 4.56 -3.48
N LEU A 251 29.64 4.39 -2.29
CA LEU A 251 29.39 5.25 -1.14
C LEU A 251 29.63 6.73 -1.43
N GLN A 252 30.67 7.05 -2.21
CA GLN A 252 31.06 8.42 -2.51
C GLN A 252 30.26 9.06 -3.66
N ASN A 253 29.72 8.24 -4.58
CA ASN A 253 29.13 8.75 -5.82
C ASN A 253 27.61 8.55 -5.90
N MET A 254 27.00 7.72 -5.06
CA MET A 254 25.57 7.46 -5.11
C MET A 254 24.74 8.41 -4.24
N ASN A 255 23.55 8.72 -4.74
CA ASN A 255 22.49 9.38 -3.99
C ASN A 255 21.36 8.39 -3.73
N LEU A 256 20.83 8.36 -2.51
CA LEU A 256 19.73 7.47 -2.14
C LEU A 256 18.48 8.29 -1.78
N ALA A 257 17.38 8.12 -2.52
CA ALA A 257 16.07 8.53 -2.06
C ALA A 257 15.46 7.41 -1.23
N ILE A 258 15.24 7.68 0.06
CA ILE A 258 14.80 6.65 1.01
C ILE A 258 13.48 7.05 1.64
N SER A 259 12.49 6.16 1.70
CA SER A 259 11.43 6.33 2.70
C SER A 259 12.03 6.10 4.08
N MET A 260 11.58 6.85 5.08
CA MET A 260 12.16 6.72 6.42
C MET A 260 11.88 5.35 7.06
N GLU A 261 10.86 4.63 6.59
CA GLU A 261 10.55 3.25 6.96
C GLU A 261 11.47 2.20 6.33
N ALA A 262 12.30 2.58 5.34
CA ALA A 262 13.14 1.65 4.61
C ALA A 262 14.23 1.03 5.48
N ALA A 263 14.55 -0.24 5.23
CA ALA A 263 15.59 -0.96 5.96
C ALA A 263 16.94 -0.82 5.25
N ILE A 264 17.83 0.01 5.80
CA ILE A 264 19.12 0.35 5.18
C ILE A 264 20.27 0.03 6.16
N PRO A 265 21.42 -0.49 5.69
CA PRO A 265 22.59 -0.66 6.55
C PRO A 265 23.12 0.68 7.08
N GLY A 266 23.60 0.70 8.33
CA GLY A 266 24.09 1.94 8.98
C GLY A 266 25.26 2.57 8.22
N VAL A 267 26.24 1.74 7.83
CA VAL A 267 27.41 2.18 7.04
C VAL A 267 27.04 2.86 5.73
N ILE A 268 25.94 2.45 5.09
CA ILE A 268 25.44 3.10 3.87
C ILE A 268 24.91 4.50 4.21
N LEU A 269 24.05 4.61 5.23
CA LEU A 269 23.45 5.87 5.67
C LEU A 269 24.49 6.90 6.15
N GLU A 270 25.56 6.44 6.79
CA GLU A 270 26.63 7.29 7.32
C GLU A 270 27.55 7.85 6.25
N ASN A 271 27.64 7.20 5.09
CA ASN A 271 28.68 7.51 4.10
C ASN A 271 28.13 8.04 2.77
N THR A 272 26.81 8.07 2.57
CA THR A 272 26.18 8.44 1.29
C THR A 272 25.29 9.66 1.41
N ASN A 273 24.99 10.29 0.27
CA ASN A 273 24.02 11.38 0.21
C ASN A 273 22.60 10.82 0.27
N ILE A 274 21.84 11.22 1.29
CA ILE A 274 20.47 10.75 1.49
C ILE A 274 19.47 11.85 1.14
N LEU A 275 18.50 11.54 0.27
CA LEU A 275 17.27 12.29 0.07
C LEU A 275 16.17 11.62 0.90
N PRO A 276 15.85 12.13 2.10
CA PRO A 276 14.84 11.53 2.96
C PRO A 276 13.44 11.77 2.37
N MET A 277 12.57 10.78 2.46
CA MET A 277 11.18 10.86 2.02
C MET A 277 10.21 10.45 3.12
N SER A 278 9.09 11.17 3.19
CA SER A 278 7.98 10.88 4.10
C SER A 278 6.72 10.50 3.32
N TYR A 279 6.02 9.47 3.78
CA TYR A 279 4.68 9.11 3.33
C TYR A 279 3.57 9.93 3.99
N ASN A 280 3.85 11.18 4.38
CA ASN A 280 2.96 12.01 5.19
C ASN A 280 2.68 11.42 6.59
N SER A 281 3.62 10.64 7.13
CA SER A 281 3.54 10.10 8.49
C SER A 281 3.80 11.25 9.50
N PRO A 282 2.83 11.63 10.34
CA PRO A 282 3.03 12.72 11.31
C PRO A 282 4.17 12.43 12.29
N PHE A 283 4.33 11.17 12.71
CA PHE A 283 5.44 10.73 13.56
C PHE A 283 6.81 10.86 12.87
N THR A 284 6.92 10.41 11.62
CA THR A 284 8.15 10.53 10.86
C THR A 284 8.52 12.00 10.67
N GLU A 285 7.54 12.84 10.34
CA GLU A 285 7.77 14.27 10.09
C GLU A 285 8.10 15.05 11.34
N SER A 286 7.53 14.71 12.49
CA SER A 286 7.91 15.32 13.76
C SER A 286 9.38 15.03 14.07
N LEU A 287 9.81 13.78 13.88
CA LEU A 287 11.20 13.39 14.09
C LEU A 287 12.18 14.04 13.10
N LEU A 288 11.81 14.17 11.82
CA LEU A 288 12.63 14.87 10.84
C LEU A 288 12.78 16.36 11.19
N LYS A 289 11.68 17.02 11.59
CA LYS A 289 11.65 18.44 11.98
C LYS A 289 12.52 18.75 13.20
N ILE A 290 12.40 17.97 14.28
CA ILE A 290 13.21 18.21 15.50
C ILE A 290 14.72 18.05 15.25
N ASN A 291 15.10 17.34 14.18
CA ASN A 291 16.48 17.06 13.79
C ASN A 291 16.99 17.95 12.65
N ASN A 292 16.19 18.93 12.22
CA ASN A 292 16.46 19.81 11.07
C ASN A 292 16.77 19.04 9.77
N ILE A 293 16.14 17.87 9.57
CA ILE A 293 16.31 17.08 8.35
C ILE A 293 15.25 17.51 7.34
N LYS A 294 15.69 18.04 6.19
CA LYS A 294 14.80 18.29 5.05
C LYS A 294 14.40 16.97 4.40
N TYR A 295 13.18 16.90 3.88
CA TYR A 295 12.63 15.69 3.29
C TYR A 295 11.62 16.00 2.19
N MET A 296 11.47 15.07 1.27
CA MET A 296 10.51 15.10 0.17
C MET A 296 9.25 14.32 0.54
N LYS A 297 8.12 14.64 -0.09
CA LYS A 297 6.93 13.82 0.03
C LYS A 297 7.03 12.64 -0.93
N ALA A 298 6.53 11.49 -0.50
CA ALA A 298 6.40 10.31 -1.35
C ALA A 298 5.02 9.68 -1.15
N LYS A 299 4.67 8.74 -2.02
CA LYS A 299 3.43 7.98 -1.93
C LYS A 299 3.70 6.49 -1.84
N GLU A 300 3.03 5.85 -0.90
CA GLU A 300 3.04 4.40 -0.76
C GLU A 300 2.46 3.75 -2.03
N ASN A 301 3.02 2.61 -2.39
CA ASN A 301 2.65 1.84 -3.55
C ASN A 301 2.86 0.35 -3.28
N GLY A 302 2.19 -0.52 -4.05
CA GLY A 302 2.44 -1.96 -3.99
C GLY A 302 3.85 -2.37 -4.43
N THR A 303 4.58 -1.52 -5.18
CA THR A 303 5.96 -1.79 -5.62
C THR A 303 6.86 -0.56 -5.46
N VAL A 304 8.16 -0.79 -5.28
CA VAL A 304 9.19 0.28 -5.27
C VAL A 304 9.15 1.09 -6.58
N ALA A 305 8.95 0.41 -7.72
CA ALA A 305 8.86 1.06 -9.03
C ALA A 305 7.65 1.99 -9.14
N GLY A 306 6.50 1.60 -8.60
CA GLY A 306 5.32 2.46 -8.57
C GLY A 306 5.52 3.69 -7.69
N SER A 307 6.17 3.56 -6.53
CA SER A 307 6.54 4.73 -5.70
C SER A 307 7.55 5.65 -6.41
N ALA A 308 8.52 5.08 -7.14
CA ALA A 308 9.46 5.87 -7.95
C ALA A 308 8.74 6.62 -9.09
N VAL A 309 7.71 6.03 -9.69
CA VAL A 309 6.86 6.69 -10.70
C VAL A 309 6.06 7.84 -10.11
N GLU A 310 5.39 7.65 -8.97
CA GLU A 310 4.70 8.76 -8.31
C GLU A 310 5.66 9.90 -7.95
N PHE A 311 6.84 9.58 -7.44
CA PHE A 311 7.89 10.57 -7.17
C PHE A 311 8.30 11.31 -8.44
N ALA A 312 8.61 10.60 -9.53
CA ALA A 312 9.00 11.24 -10.78
C ALA A 312 7.88 12.11 -11.38
N LEU A 313 6.62 11.67 -11.30
CA LEU A 313 5.46 12.44 -11.77
C LEU A 313 5.27 13.74 -10.97
N GLU A 314 5.59 13.73 -9.68
CA GLU A 314 5.49 14.88 -8.80
C GLU A 314 6.65 15.87 -9.02
N TYR A 315 7.88 15.34 -9.15
CA TYR A 315 9.11 16.11 -9.11
C TYR A 315 9.82 16.26 -10.47
N SER A 316 9.18 15.90 -11.58
CA SER A 316 9.67 16.17 -12.94
C SER A 316 8.67 16.94 -13.79
N ASN A 317 9.20 17.80 -14.66
CA ASN A 317 8.42 18.51 -15.68
C ASN A 317 8.51 17.85 -17.07
N LYS A 318 9.34 16.81 -17.24
CA LYS A 318 9.56 16.13 -18.53
C LYS A 318 8.94 14.74 -18.56
N ASN A 319 9.10 14.07 -19.71
CA ASN A 319 8.65 12.70 -19.90
C ASN A 319 9.45 11.72 -19.03
N ILE A 320 8.77 10.66 -18.61
CA ILE A 320 9.27 9.61 -17.74
C ILE A 320 9.21 8.29 -18.51
N TYR A 321 10.36 7.64 -18.63
CA TYR A 321 10.54 6.40 -19.36
C TYR A 321 10.81 5.26 -18.39
N LEU A 322 10.16 4.12 -18.60
CA LEU A 322 10.22 2.95 -17.73
C LEU A 322 11.01 1.84 -18.45
N ALA A 323 12.12 1.42 -17.85
CA ALA A 323 12.96 0.32 -18.30
C ALA A 323 12.92 -0.81 -17.25
N GLY A 324 12.84 -2.07 -17.69
CA GLY A 324 12.78 -3.21 -16.76
C GLY A 324 11.46 -3.34 -15.98
N LEU A 325 10.38 -2.67 -16.42
CA LEU A 325 9.06 -2.81 -15.79
C LEU A 325 8.34 -4.03 -16.40
N ASP A 326 8.70 -5.21 -15.92
CA ASP A 326 8.24 -6.47 -16.50
C ASP A 326 7.00 -7.03 -15.84
N LEU A 327 6.78 -6.77 -14.54
CA LEU A 327 5.62 -7.24 -13.75
C LEU A 327 5.26 -8.72 -13.98
N GLY A 328 6.28 -9.57 -14.19
CA GLY A 328 6.11 -10.97 -14.52
C GLY A 328 7.46 -11.65 -14.79
N PRO A 329 7.48 -12.99 -14.91
CA PRO A 329 8.69 -13.72 -15.24
C PRO A 329 9.20 -13.35 -16.64
N GLY A 330 10.50 -13.13 -16.77
CA GLY A 330 11.18 -13.13 -18.06
C GLY A 330 11.46 -14.56 -18.55
N LYS A 331 12.18 -14.71 -19.66
CA LYS A 331 12.48 -16.01 -20.27
C LYS A 331 13.16 -16.99 -19.31
N ASN A 332 14.05 -16.50 -18.44
CA ASN A 332 14.87 -17.35 -17.55
C ASN A 332 15.08 -16.75 -16.14
N SER A 333 14.51 -15.58 -15.83
CA SER A 333 14.65 -14.92 -14.52
C SER A 333 13.53 -13.89 -14.31
N PHE A 334 13.25 -13.55 -13.05
CA PHE A 334 12.33 -12.45 -12.72
C PHE A 334 13.03 -11.10 -12.76
N HIS A 335 14.30 -11.07 -12.33
CA HIS A 335 15.09 -9.86 -12.32
C HIS A 335 16.22 -9.86 -13.36
N ALA A 336 16.67 -8.66 -13.71
CA ALA A 336 17.88 -8.47 -14.51
C ALA A 336 19.11 -9.03 -13.78
N ARG A 337 19.99 -9.70 -14.53
CA ARG A 337 21.10 -10.47 -13.95
C ARG A 337 22.36 -9.62 -13.71
N PRO A 338 23.07 -9.84 -12.60
CA PRO A 338 22.74 -10.76 -11.51
C PRO A 338 21.62 -10.19 -10.62
N GLY A 339 20.53 -10.94 -10.47
CA GLY A 339 19.47 -10.61 -9.51
C GLY A 339 19.88 -11.01 -8.10
N VAL A 340 19.71 -10.11 -7.12
CA VAL A 340 20.16 -10.33 -5.73
C VAL A 340 19.48 -11.55 -5.12
N GLN A 341 18.15 -11.63 -5.29
CA GLN A 341 17.34 -12.69 -4.70
C GLN A 341 17.58 -14.04 -5.39
N GLU A 342 17.72 -14.04 -6.72
CA GLU A 342 18.04 -15.24 -7.49
C GLU A 342 19.43 -15.79 -7.16
N THR A 343 20.41 -14.91 -6.93
CA THR A 343 21.77 -15.31 -6.54
C THR A 343 21.77 -15.97 -5.16
N ARG A 344 21.03 -15.39 -4.21
CA ARG A 344 20.82 -15.99 -2.89
C ARG A 344 20.13 -17.36 -2.98
N ASN A 345 19.00 -17.43 -3.67
CA ASN A 345 18.23 -18.67 -3.81
C ASN A 345 19.03 -19.77 -4.52
N ARG A 346 19.88 -19.43 -5.50
CA ARG A 346 20.82 -20.37 -6.13
C ARG A 346 21.80 -20.97 -5.12
N ASN A 347 22.37 -20.14 -4.24
CA ASN A 347 23.32 -20.61 -3.22
C ASN A 347 22.65 -21.51 -2.17
N GLU A 348 21.37 -21.30 -1.88
CA GLU A 348 20.57 -22.15 -0.98
C GLU A 348 20.09 -23.45 -1.68
N THR A 349 19.66 -23.40 -2.94
CA THR A 349 19.10 -24.53 -3.70
C THR A 349 20.13 -25.56 -4.18
N LEU A 350 21.41 -25.17 -4.32
CA LEU A 350 22.52 -26.10 -4.53
C LEU A 350 22.65 -27.15 -3.41
N ARG A 351 21.94 -26.99 -2.28
CA ARG A 351 21.89 -27.98 -1.20
C ARG A 351 20.70 -28.96 -1.30
N THR A 352 19.63 -28.69 -2.06
CA THR A 352 18.41 -29.55 -1.97
C THR A 352 17.50 -29.73 -3.19
N ASN A 353 17.58 -29.04 -4.35
CA ASN A 353 16.86 -29.45 -5.59
C ASN A 353 17.15 -28.56 -6.82
N SER A 354 16.82 -29.05 -8.03
CA SER A 354 17.10 -28.41 -9.32
C SER A 354 16.29 -27.12 -9.59
N LEU A 355 16.93 -26.14 -10.26
CA LEU A 355 16.45 -24.77 -10.48
C LEU A 355 15.11 -24.60 -11.23
N MET A 356 14.58 -25.65 -11.88
CA MET A 356 13.35 -25.55 -12.67
C MET A 356 12.05 -25.61 -11.84
N GLU A 357 12.09 -26.14 -10.61
CA GLU A 357 10.88 -26.31 -9.78
C GLU A 357 10.43 -25.02 -9.06
N ASN A 358 11.24 -23.96 -9.08
CA ASN A 358 11.04 -22.74 -8.28
C ASN A 358 10.62 -21.51 -9.08
N ILE A 359 10.14 -21.64 -10.32
CA ILE A 359 9.49 -20.51 -11.00
C ILE A 359 8.13 -20.31 -10.33
N PRO A 360 7.91 -19.25 -9.52
CA PRO A 360 6.61 -19.03 -8.92
C PRO A 360 5.61 -18.82 -10.04
N LEU A 361 4.67 -19.76 -10.15
CA LEU A 361 3.46 -19.64 -10.94
C LEU A 361 2.86 -18.25 -10.71
N HIS A 362 2.51 -17.56 -11.81
CA HIS A 362 1.85 -16.26 -11.87
C HIS A 362 1.17 -15.87 -10.54
N SER A 363 1.86 -15.08 -9.71
CA SER A 363 1.31 -14.68 -8.42
C SER A 363 0.25 -13.60 -8.67
N GLY A 364 -0.92 -13.70 -8.04
CA GLY A 364 -1.97 -12.68 -8.13
C GLY A 364 -1.51 -11.26 -7.75
N GLN A 365 -0.35 -11.13 -7.09
CA GLN A 365 0.31 -9.86 -6.77
C GLN A 365 0.72 -9.07 -8.02
N MET A 366 1.18 -9.75 -9.08
CA MET A 366 1.59 -9.07 -10.32
C MET A 366 0.40 -8.40 -11.02
N GLU A 367 -0.78 -9.01 -10.99
CA GLU A 367 -2.00 -8.40 -11.52
C GLU A 367 -2.42 -7.17 -10.69
N ILE A 368 -2.28 -7.23 -9.36
CA ILE A 368 -2.51 -6.06 -8.48
C ILE A 368 -1.58 -4.90 -8.87
N TYR A 369 -0.29 -5.19 -9.12
CA TYR A 369 0.68 -4.17 -9.52
C TYR A 369 0.37 -3.60 -10.89
N LYS A 370 0.05 -4.46 -11.87
CA LYS A 370 -0.40 -4.04 -13.19
C LYS A 370 -1.64 -3.13 -13.10
N ASN A 371 -2.65 -3.53 -12.34
CA ASN A 371 -3.85 -2.74 -12.09
C ASN A 371 -3.51 -1.37 -11.48
N TRP A 372 -2.50 -1.27 -10.62
CA TRP A 372 -2.07 0.02 -10.09
C TRP A 372 -1.57 0.96 -11.19
N PHE A 373 -0.68 0.49 -12.06
CA PHE A 373 -0.23 1.27 -13.22
C PHE A 373 -1.38 1.60 -14.19
N GLU A 374 -2.34 0.68 -14.34
CA GLU A 374 -3.52 0.89 -15.18
C GLU A 374 -4.50 1.91 -14.62
N ASN A 375 -4.47 2.19 -13.32
CA ASN A 375 -5.35 3.17 -12.67
C ASN A 375 -4.70 4.54 -12.45
N ILE A 376 -3.47 4.77 -12.92
CA ILE A 376 -2.86 6.11 -12.91
C ILE A 376 -3.79 7.10 -13.68
N PRO A 377 -4.03 8.33 -13.18
CA PRO A 377 -4.85 9.32 -13.88
C PRO A 377 -4.38 9.58 -15.32
N ALA A 378 -5.33 9.77 -16.25
CA ALA A 378 -5.05 9.91 -17.68
C ALA A 378 -4.07 11.07 -17.99
N GLU A 379 -4.21 12.20 -17.31
CA GLU A 379 -3.31 13.37 -17.41
C GLU A 379 -1.85 13.04 -17.06
N LYS A 380 -1.63 12.16 -16.08
CA LYS A 380 -0.28 11.73 -15.66
C LYS A 380 0.29 10.68 -16.61
N LYS A 381 -0.56 9.78 -17.12
CA LYS A 381 -0.17 8.74 -18.08
C LYS A 381 0.42 9.30 -19.37
N GLN A 382 0.00 10.47 -19.81
CA GLN A 382 0.56 11.12 -21.01
C GLN A 382 2.07 11.39 -20.91
N LYS A 383 2.60 11.53 -19.68
CA LYS A 383 4.04 11.70 -19.43
C LYS A 383 4.81 10.39 -19.33
N LEU A 384 4.14 9.24 -19.28
CA LEU A 384 4.74 7.93 -19.06
C LEU A 384 4.89 7.15 -20.35
N ALA A 385 6.04 6.50 -20.52
CA ALA A 385 6.26 5.52 -21.58
C ALA A 385 7.05 4.31 -21.10
N ILE A 386 6.66 3.11 -21.51
CA ILE A 386 7.40 1.87 -21.27
C ILE A 386 8.33 1.60 -22.46
N ILE A 387 9.61 1.44 -22.19
CA ILE A 387 10.61 1.12 -23.20
C ILE A 387 10.52 -0.38 -23.51
N THR A 388 10.36 -0.71 -24.79
CA THR A 388 10.24 -2.09 -25.26
C THR A 388 11.60 -2.66 -25.71
N PRO A 389 11.78 -4.00 -25.69
CA PRO A 389 10.85 -5.04 -25.24
C PRO A 389 10.49 -4.96 -23.74
N SER A 390 9.25 -5.31 -23.41
CA SER A 390 8.76 -5.56 -22.05
C SER A 390 7.66 -6.63 -22.16
N PRO A 391 7.72 -7.71 -21.34
CA PRO A 391 6.82 -8.86 -21.45
C PRO A 391 5.38 -8.53 -21.07
N VAL A 392 5.15 -7.56 -20.17
CA VAL A 392 3.80 -7.20 -19.73
C VAL A 392 3.15 -6.17 -20.65
N GLN A 393 1.85 -6.36 -20.87
CA GLN A 393 0.99 -5.42 -21.56
C GLN A 393 0.21 -4.59 -20.53
N ILE A 394 0.69 -3.37 -20.27
CA ILE A 394 -0.07 -2.34 -19.57
C ILE A 394 -0.74 -1.49 -20.66
N GLN A 395 -2.00 -1.76 -20.98
CA GLN A 395 -2.67 -1.15 -22.16
C GLN A 395 -2.77 0.38 -22.07
N SER A 396 -2.80 0.91 -20.85
CA SER A 396 -3.03 2.33 -20.59
C SER A 396 -1.79 3.21 -20.63
N ILE A 397 -0.58 2.65 -20.82
CA ILE A 397 0.68 3.40 -20.88
C ILE A 397 1.32 3.21 -22.25
N LYS A 398 1.77 4.30 -22.87
CA LYS A 398 2.42 4.28 -24.19
C LYS A 398 3.66 3.38 -24.17
N LYS A 399 3.84 2.58 -25.22
CA LYS A 399 5.07 1.79 -25.45
C LYS A 399 5.94 2.45 -26.50
N ILE A 400 7.26 2.49 -26.28
CA ILE A 400 8.23 3.09 -27.20
C ILE A 400 9.39 2.11 -27.42
N PRO A 401 9.76 1.80 -28.67
CA PRO A 401 10.98 1.04 -28.99
C PRO A 401 12.25 1.76 -28.51
N GLN A 402 13.18 1.01 -27.94
CA GLN A 402 14.48 1.56 -27.52
C GLN A 402 15.22 2.26 -28.67
N ASP A 403 15.19 1.70 -29.87
CA ASP A 403 15.90 2.27 -31.02
C ASP A 403 15.32 3.62 -31.44
N GLU A 404 14.00 3.80 -31.37
CA GLU A 404 13.34 5.09 -31.62
C GLU A 404 13.84 6.15 -30.63
N LEU A 405 13.92 5.79 -29.35
CA LEU A 405 14.41 6.68 -28.31
C LEU A 405 15.88 7.04 -28.50
N ILE A 406 16.72 6.07 -28.86
CA ILE A 406 18.15 6.27 -29.11
C ILE A 406 18.37 7.15 -30.35
N MET A 407 17.65 6.92 -31.45
CA MET A 407 17.76 7.73 -32.67
C MET A 407 17.34 9.18 -32.42
N GLY A 408 16.42 9.41 -31.48
CA GLY A 408 16.01 10.76 -31.07
C GLY A 408 17.03 11.52 -30.20
N ILE A 409 18.03 10.84 -29.62
CA ILE A 409 19.05 11.47 -28.78
C ILE A 409 20.13 12.09 -29.68
N LYS A 410 20.13 13.43 -29.77
CA LYS A 410 21.17 14.18 -30.49
C LYS A 410 22.47 14.24 -29.65
N PRO A 411 23.67 14.27 -30.25
CA PRO A 411 24.94 14.38 -29.49
C PRO A 411 25.00 15.59 -28.55
N GLU A 412 24.39 16.72 -28.94
CA GLU A 412 24.27 17.93 -28.12
C GLU A 412 23.24 17.84 -26.99
N SER A 413 22.46 16.76 -26.92
CA SER A 413 21.45 16.52 -25.87
C SER A 413 22.01 15.87 -24.61
N ILE A 414 23.33 15.79 -24.47
CA ILE A 414 23.97 15.42 -23.19
C ILE A 414 23.70 16.56 -22.21
N LEU A 415 22.69 16.38 -21.37
CA LEU A 415 22.24 17.39 -20.43
C LEU A 415 23.08 17.28 -19.16
N LYS A 416 23.85 18.33 -18.86
CA LYS A 416 24.55 18.41 -17.57
C LYS A 416 23.52 18.76 -16.50
N ASN A 417 23.29 17.82 -15.59
CA ASN A 417 22.50 18.05 -14.40
C ASN A 417 23.33 18.86 -13.38
N ASN A 418 23.56 20.14 -13.66
CA ASN A 418 24.35 21.01 -12.80
C ASN A 418 23.51 21.38 -11.56
N ASP A 419 23.96 20.92 -10.39
CA ASP A 419 23.47 21.32 -9.06
C ASP A 419 21.96 21.12 -8.78
N LEU A 420 21.40 19.97 -9.16
CA LEU A 420 20.01 19.63 -8.87
C LEU A 420 19.72 19.50 -7.36
N PHE A 421 20.75 19.13 -6.59
CA PHE A 421 20.63 18.86 -5.16
C PHE A 421 21.21 19.98 -4.31
N TYR A 422 20.46 20.40 -3.28
CA TYR A 422 20.98 21.20 -2.18
C TYR A 422 21.40 20.28 -1.03
N HIS A 423 22.59 20.49 -0.47
CA HIS A 423 23.03 19.81 0.74
C HIS A 423 22.47 20.51 1.97
N SER A 424 21.72 19.79 2.81
CA SER A 424 21.26 20.30 4.09
C SER A 424 22.11 19.78 5.25
N GLU A 425 22.40 20.69 6.18
CA GLU A 425 22.97 20.34 7.47
C GLU A 425 21.91 19.70 8.36
N THR A 426 22.35 18.74 9.17
CA THR A 426 21.52 18.11 10.19
C THR A 426 22.15 18.36 11.55
N LEU A 427 21.38 18.27 12.63
CA LEU A 427 21.95 18.43 13.97
C LEU A 427 22.97 17.32 14.26
N ASN A 428 24.09 17.67 14.91
CA ASN A 428 25.08 16.67 15.34
C ASN A 428 24.48 15.75 16.42
N ASP A 429 23.65 16.29 17.32
CA ASP A 429 23.04 15.58 18.44
C ASP A 429 21.71 14.87 18.09
N LYS A 430 21.51 14.46 16.82
CA LYS A 430 20.26 13.80 16.35
C LYS A 430 19.76 12.70 17.27
N ARG A 431 20.71 11.88 17.73
CA ARG A 431 20.47 10.75 18.62
C ARG A 431 19.85 11.20 19.94
N LEU A 432 20.48 12.17 20.61
CA LEU A 432 19.98 12.75 21.86
C LEU A 432 18.63 13.44 21.67
N ASN A 433 18.46 14.24 20.61
CA ASN A 433 17.20 14.94 20.31
C ASN A 433 16.04 13.97 20.10
N THR A 434 16.27 12.92 19.31
CA THR A 434 15.29 11.87 19.05
C THR A 434 14.94 11.11 20.33
N VAL A 435 15.92 10.75 21.15
CA VAL A 435 15.68 10.04 22.42
C VAL A 435 14.91 10.91 23.41
N ASN A 436 15.26 12.20 23.52
CA ASN A 436 14.53 13.15 24.34
C ASN A 436 13.09 13.32 23.86
N TYR A 437 12.87 13.35 22.54
CA TYR A 437 11.54 13.35 21.96
C TYR A 437 10.74 12.10 22.34
N LEU A 438 11.32 10.90 22.21
CA LEU A 438 10.68 9.64 22.60
C LEU A 438 10.38 9.59 24.11
N LYS A 439 11.27 10.10 24.98
CA LYS A 439 11.04 10.21 26.43
C LYS A 439 9.88 11.15 26.76
N LYS A 440 9.81 12.31 26.10
CA LYS A 440 8.69 13.26 26.22
C LYS A 440 7.39 12.61 25.75
N MET A 441 7.45 11.86 24.65
CA MET A 441 6.31 11.16 24.06
C MET A 441 5.74 10.10 25.01
N ILE A 442 6.59 9.28 25.66
CA ILE A 442 6.15 8.35 26.71
C ILE A 442 5.38 9.09 27.82
N SER A 443 5.91 10.25 28.27
CA SER A 443 5.26 11.05 29.31
C SER A 443 3.89 11.58 28.87
N ASN A 444 3.73 11.90 27.58
CA ASN A 444 2.46 12.34 27.00
C ASN A 444 1.47 11.18 26.84
N ILE A 445 1.93 10.01 26.36
CA ILE A 445 1.08 8.82 26.16
C ILE A 445 0.36 8.42 27.44
N LYS A 446 1.03 8.51 28.59
CA LYS A 446 0.41 8.26 29.90
C LYS A 446 -0.82 9.13 30.18
N LYS A 447 -0.88 10.33 29.59
CA LYS A 447 -1.93 11.34 29.82
C LYS A 447 -2.97 11.38 28.70
N TYR A 448 -2.74 10.68 27.58
CA TYR A 448 -3.64 10.77 26.44
C TYR A 448 -5.03 10.24 26.77
N THR A 449 -6.01 10.91 26.19
CA THR A 449 -7.43 10.58 26.26
C THR A 449 -7.90 10.08 24.89
N ILE A 450 -9.15 9.61 24.81
CA ILE A 450 -9.78 9.30 23.52
C ILE A 450 -9.81 10.53 22.60
N SER A 451 -9.98 11.74 23.16
CA SER A 451 -9.96 12.98 22.37
C SER A 451 -8.60 13.20 21.70
N ASP A 452 -7.50 12.89 22.39
CA ASP A 452 -6.16 13.03 21.83
C ASP A 452 -5.91 12.05 20.69
N TYR A 453 -6.52 10.87 20.70
CA TYR A 453 -6.43 9.94 19.56
C TYR A 453 -6.93 10.56 18.24
N TYR A 454 -8.00 11.35 18.29
CA TYR A 454 -8.54 12.05 17.11
C TYR A 454 -7.72 13.27 16.71
N ASN A 455 -7.28 14.04 17.70
CA ASN A 455 -6.72 15.37 17.47
C ASN A 455 -5.19 15.35 17.29
N ASP A 456 -4.52 14.34 17.83
CA ASP A 456 -3.08 14.14 17.71
C ASP A 456 -2.76 13.06 16.67
N GLY A 457 -2.58 13.52 15.42
CA GLY A 457 -2.18 12.65 14.31
C GLY A 457 -0.84 11.93 14.52
N VAL A 458 0.01 12.40 15.43
CA VAL A 458 1.26 11.71 15.78
C VAL A 458 0.95 10.47 16.63
N PHE A 459 0.10 10.60 17.64
CA PHE A 459 -0.24 9.49 18.52
C PHE A 459 -0.93 8.36 17.75
N SER A 460 -1.99 8.67 16.99
CA SER A 460 -2.69 7.67 16.17
C SER A 460 -1.75 6.97 15.18
N ASN A 461 -0.84 7.71 14.55
CA ASN A 461 0.14 7.14 13.64
C ASN A 461 1.14 6.21 14.35
N ILE A 462 1.60 6.53 15.56
CA ILE A 462 2.49 5.65 16.35
C ILE A 462 1.79 4.33 16.70
N ILE A 463 0.54 4.39 17.16
CA ILE A 463 -0.23 3.20 17.51
C ILE A 463 -0.35 2.30 16.27
N SER A 464 -0.58 2.89 15.09
CA SER A 464 -0.65 2.14 13.82
C SER A 464 0.64 1.37 13.48
N TYR A 465 1.80 1.79 13.99
CA TYR A 465 3.04 1.03 13.85
C TYR A 465 3.24 -0.01 14.95
N ILE A 466 2.93 0.32 16.21
CA ILE A 466 3.30 -0.50 17.37
C ILE A 466 2.22 -1.54 17.71
N ASP A 467 0.95 -1.19 17.60
CA ASP A 467 -0.16 -2.00 18.09
C ASP A 467 -1.35 -1.94 17.14
N TRP A 468 -1.18 -2.56 15.96
CA TRP A 468 -2.16 -2.52 14.88
C TRP A 468 -3.52 -3.11 15.27
N ASP A 469 -3.54 -4.18 16.07
CA ASP A 469 -4.79 -4.83 16.47
C ASP A 469 -5.63 -3.88 17.33
N ASN A 470 -5.03 -3.26 18.36
CA ASN A 470 -5.75 -2.29 19.19
C ASN A 470 -6.02 -0.97 18.46
N TYR A 471 -5.16 -0.55 17.52
CA TYR A 471 -5.43 0.57 16.63
C TYR A 471 -6.75 0.35 15.85
N ARG A 472 -6.93 -0.83 15.26
CA ARG A 472 -8.16 -1.18 14.52
C ARG A 472 -9.37 -1.35 15.42
N ALA A 473 -9.17 -1.93 16.61
CA ALA A 473 -10.24 -2.02 17.62
C ALA A 473 -10.73 -0.62 18.01
N MET A 474 -9.80 0.33 18.23
CA MET A 474 -10.12 1.73 18.54
C MET A 474 -10.92 2.39 17.41
N GLU A 475 -10.46 2.29 16.16
CA GLU A 475 -11.19 2.81 14.99
C GLU A 475 -12.63 2.24 14.89
N SER A 476 -12.80 0.95 15.19
CA SER A 476 -14.11 0.28 15.19
C SER A 476 -15.00 0.75 16.34
N ASP A 477 -14.52 0.71 17.58
CA ASP A 477 -15.32 1.02 18.78
C ASP A 477 -15.78 2.48 18.81
N LEU A 478 -14.92 3.37 18.32
CA LEU A 478 -15.19 4.79 18.21
C LEU A 478 -16.27 5.11 17.17
N LYS A 479 -16.23 4.48 15.99
CA LYS A 479 -17.26 4.64 14.96
C LYS A 479 -18.60 4.03 15.36
N ASN A 480 -18.57 2.95 16.15
CA ASN A 480 -19.77 2.28 16.64
C ASN A 480 -20.36 2.87 17.93
N LYS A 481 -19.83 4.01 18.43
CA LYS A 481 -20.30 4.72 19.65
C LYS A 481 -20.37 3.81 20.89
N SER A 482 -19.38 2.95 21.10
CA SER A 482 -19.27 2.08 22.29
C SER A 482 -18.17 2.57 23.26
N PRO A 483 -18.40 3.65 24.04
CA PRO A 483 -17.36 4.37 24.77
C PRO A 483 -16.62 3.55 25.83
N THR A 484 -17.29 2.63 26.54
CA THR A 484 -16.67 1.84 27.63
C THR A 484 -15.61 0.85 27.13
N LYS A 485 -15.73 0.34 25.90
CA LYS A 485 -14.68 -0.52 25.30
C LYS A 485 -13.48 0.30 24.83
N ALA A 486 -13.73 1.50 24.33
CA ALA A 486 -12.67 2.38 23.84
C ALA A 486 -11.68 2.79 24.96
N ASP A 487 -12.16 3.04 26.18
CA ASP A 487 -11.28 3.36 27.31
C ASP A 487 -10.34 2.19 27.68
N GLU A 488 -10.86 0.96 27.71
CA GLU A 488 -10.05 -0.24 27.98
C GLU A 488 -9.01 -0.49 26.88
N VAL A 489 -9.40 -0.36 25.61
CA VAL A 489 -8.48 -0.48 24.47
C VAL A 489 -7.40 0.61 24.54
N LEU A 490 -7.75 1.84 24.96
CA LEU A 490 -6.80 2.94 25.09
C LEU A 490 -5.73 2.64 26.16
N GLU A 491 -6.13 2.10 27.31
CA GLU A 491 -5.17 1.73 28.36
C GLU A 491 -4.21 0.63 27.90
N ASN A 492 -4.70 -0.37 27.17
CA ASN A 492 -3.86 -1.40 26.55
C ASN A 492 -2.87 -0.79 25.54
N ILE A 493 -3.34 0.12 24.69
CA ILE A 493 -2.49 0.87 23.74
C ILE A 493 -1.39 1.62 24.47
N LYS A 494 -1.72 2.34 25.56
CA LYS A 494 -0.75 3.11 26.34
C LYS A 494 0.35 2.20 26.88
N ILE A 495 -0.03 1.09 27.51
CA ILE A 495 0.91 0.10 28.08
C ILE A 495 1.84 -0.43 26.98
N ASN A 496 1.27 -0.90 25.86
CA ASN A 496 2.03 -1.51 24.77
C ASN A 496 2.98 -0.50 24.09
N CYS A 497 2.51 0.72 23.84
CA CYS A 497 3.34 1.77 23.25
C CYS A 497 4.47 2.20 24.20
N ILE A 498 4.16 2.43 25.48
CA ILE A 498 5.16 2.82 26.49
C ILE A 498 6.22 1.73 26.65
N ASP A 499 5.82 0.46 26.79
CA ASP A 499 6.77 -0.66 26.91
C ASP A 499 7.69 -0.75 25.69
N PHE A 500 7.11 -0.72 24.48
CA PHE A 500 7.87 -0.81 23.24
C PHE A 500 8.85 0.35 23.07
N ILE A 501 8.39 1.60 23.23
CA ILE A 501 9.25 2.79 23.07
C ILE A 501 10.34 2.80 24.15
N SER A 502 10.01 2.42 25.39
CA SER A 502 10.99 2.34 26.49
C SER A 502 12.08 1.32 26.18
N LYS A 503 11.73 0.17 25.59
CA LYS A 503 12.71 -0.83 25.14
C LYS A 503 13.62 -0.28 24.05
N GLU A 504 13.07 0.43 23.04
CA GLU A 504 13.90 1.02 22.00
C GLU A 504 14.81 2.15 22.52
N ILE A 505 14.37 2.93 23.51
CA ILE A 505 15.25 3.90 24.21
C ILE A 505 16.37 3.17 24.95
N LYS A 506 16.08 2.09 25.68
CA LYS A 506 17.12 1.32 26.39
C LYS A 506 18.15 0.73 25.44
N ARG A 507 17.71 0.18 24.31
CA ARG A 507 18.63 -0.31 23.26
C ARG A 507 19.57 0.79 22.77
N TYR A 508 19.08 2.01 22.70
CA TYR A 508 19.89 3.16 22.36
C TYR A 508 20.90 3.50 23.46
N ASP A 509 20.45 3.58 24.71
CA ASP A 509 21.32 3.88 25.85
C ASP A 509 22.43 2.81 26.02
N ASN A 510 22.15 1.57 25.59
CA ASN A 510 23.10 0.45 25.56
C ASN A 510 23.96 0.36 24.28
N HIS A 511 23.82 1.29 23.34
CA HIS A 511 24.51 1.27 22.04
C HIS A 511 24.22 0.05 21.14
N GLU A 512 23.12 -0.69 21.35
CA GLU A 512 22.77 -1.92 20.61
C GLU A 512 22.38 -1.69 19.13
N PHE A 513 22.30 -0.43 18.70
CA PHE A 513 22.00 -0.07 17.30
C PHE A 513 23.24 0.12 16.42
N LEU A 514 24.41 0.32 17.03
CA LEU A 514 25.73 0.33 16.38
C LEU A 514 26.11 -1.11 16.04
#